data_AF-A0AAV4GJR7-F1
#
_entry.id   AF-A0AAV4GJR7-F1
#
_cell.length_a   1.000
_cell.length_b   1.000
_cell.length_c   1.000
_cell.angle_alpha   90.00
_cell.angle_beta   90.00
_cell.angle_gamma   90.00
#
_symmetry.space_group_name_H-M   'P 1'
#
loop_
_entity.id
_entity.type
_entity.pdbx_description
1 polymer ?
#
loop_
_entity_poly.entity_id
_entity_poly.type
_entity_poly.pdbx_seq_one_letter_code
_entity_poly.pdbx_strand_id
1 'polypeptide(L)'
;MEIGAEKTKIMTRSKESSKKEIKVDGQILERITKFKYVGSIISDEGSQHEILSRITQTTGALTKLKPIWNNKNIAISFKIRLLRSLVMSIFSMPVSPSDIP
;
A
#
# COMPACT_ATOMS: atom_id res chain seq x y z
N MET A 1 4.31 23.60 23.86
CA MET A 1 3.79 22.71 22.80
C MET A 1 2.90 21.70 23.52
N GLU A 2 1.59 21.92 23.49
CA GLU A 2 0.61 21.04 24.14
C GLU A 2 0.19 19.96 23.14
N ILE A 3 0.24 18.69 23.55
CA ILE A 3 -0.15 17.55 22.71
C ILE A 3 -1.55 17.16 23.12
N GLY A 4 -2.55 17.42 22.25
CA GLY A 4 -3.91 16.96 22.50
C GLY A 4 -3.98 15.44 22.41
N ALA A 5 -4.25 14.77 23.52
CA ALA A 5 -4.31 13.31 23.61
C ALA A 5 -5.38 12.71 22.67
N GLU A 6 -6.49 13.41 22.45
CA GLU A 6 -7.59 12.98 21.58
C GLU A 6 -7.19 12.90 20.10
N LYS A 7 -6.33 13.82 19.64
CA LYS A 7 -5.92 13.92 18.22
C LYS A 7 -4.68 13.09 17.89
N THR A 8 -4.02 12.53 18.91
CA THR A 8 -2.72 11.90 18.78
C THR A 8 -2.87 10.39 18.83
N LYS A 9 -2.51 9.71 17.74
CA LYS A 9 -2.47 8.24 17.67
C LYS A 9 -1.04 7.76 17.56
N ILE A 10 -0.76 6.60 18.15
CA ILE A 10 0.59 6.03 18.14
C ILE A 10 0.65 4.85 17.19
N MET A 11 1.67 4.82 16.36
CA MET A 11 2.09 3.65 15.61
C MET A 11 3.57 3.41 15.91
N THR A 12 3.93 2.19 16.33
CA THR A 12 5.31 1.82 16.63
C THR A 12 5.77 0.80 15.61
N ARG A 13 6.93 1.03 14.99
CA ARG A 13 7.57 0.08 14.05
C ARG A 13 8.84 -0.46 14.70
N SER A 14 8.75 -1.58 15.41
CA SER A 14 9.89 -2.20 16.12
C SER A 14 9.83 -3.73 16.03
N LYS A 15 11.00 -4.39 15.86
CA LYS A 15 11.14 -5.86 15.90
C LYS A 15 10.91 -6.43 17.29
N GLU A 16 11.24 -5.67 18.33
CA GLU A 16 10.89 -6.00 19.71
C GLU A 16 9.57 -5.34 20.05
N SER A 17 8.58 -6.16 20.38
CA SER A 17 7.25 -5.81 20.85
C SER A 17 7.30 -5.18 22.24
N SER A 18 8.07 -4.11 22.40
CA SER A 18 7.97 -3.27 23.60
C SER A 18 6.62 -2.54 23.53
N LYS A 19 5.59 -3.17 24.13
CA LYS A 19 4.29 -2.58 24.45
C LYS A 19 4.47 -1.50 25.52
N LYS A 20 5.27 -0.48 25.23
CA LYS A 20 5.34 0.70 26.08
C LYS A 20 4.07 1.49 25.86
N GLU A 21 3.25 1.57 26.89
CA GLU A 21 2.10 2.47 26.96
C GLU A 21 2.63 3.90 27.12
N ILE A 22 2.34 4.74 26.13
CA ILE A 22 2.68 6.16 26.19
C ILE A 22 1.45 6.88 26.71
N LYS A 23 1.62 7.58 27.83
CA LYS A 23 0.58 8.38 28.48
C LYS A 23 0.86 9.85 28.23
N VAL A 24 -0.16 10.60 27.83
CA VAL A 24 -0.13 12.07 27.73
C VAL A 24 -1.24 12.57 28.64
N ASP A 25 -0.90 13.43 29.61
CA ASP A 25 -1.83 13.99 30.61
C ASP A 25 -2.71 12.94 31.32
N GLY A 26 -2.13 11.76 31.60
CA GLY A 26 -2.83 10.64 32.25
C GLY A 26 -3.76 9.82 31.34
N GLN A 27 -3.97 10.24 30.09
CA GLN A 27 -4.71 9.47 29.09
C GLN A 27 -3.77 8.54 28.31
N ILE A 28 -4.22 7.30 28.10
CA ILE A 28 -3.55 6.32 27.27
C ILE A 28 -3.90 6.62 25.82
N LEU A 29 -2.89 6.89 24.98
CA LEU A 29 -3.11 7.17 23.57
C LEU A 29 -3.49 5.90 22.80
N GLU A 30 -4.44 6.04 21.86
CA GLU A 30 -4.88 4.94 21.01
C GLU A 30 -3.74 4.47 20.10
N ARG A 31 -3.48 3.16 20.11
CA ARG A 31 -2.50 2.54 19.21
C ARG A 31 -3.19 2.07 17.93
N ILE A 32 -2.70 2.55 16.80
CA ILE A 32 -3.18 2.15 15.48
C ILE A 32 -2.16 1.29 14.76
N THR A 33 -2.65 0.27 14.05
CA THR A 33 -1.84 -0.66 13.25
C THR A 33 -1.70 -0.24 11.79
N LYS A 34 -2.61 0.63 11.31
CA LYS A 34 -2.60 1.17 9.94
C LYS A 34 -2.89 2.67 10.01
N PHE A 35 -2.07 3.45 9.33
CA PHE A 35 -2.29 4.89 9.16
C PHE A 35 -2.30 5.25 7.67
N LYS A 36 -3.31 6.02 7.27
CA LYS A 36 -3.40 6.56 5.91
C LYS A 36 -2.59 7.85 5.86
N TYR A 37 -1.42 7.81 5.25
CA TYR A 37 -0.65 8.99 4.93
C TYR A 37 -0.76 9.26 3.43
N VAL A 38 -1.35 10.40 3.06
CA VAL A 38 -1.69 10.84 1.69
C VAL A 38 -1.17 9.92 0.58
N GLY A 39 -2.05 9.07 0.07
CA GLY A 39 -1.76 8.12 -1.01
C GLY A 39 -1.40 6.71 -0.52
N SER A 40 -0.61 6.56 0.55
CA SER A 40 -0.07 5.27 0.99
C SER A 40 -0.53 4.86 2.39
N ILE A 41 -0.52 3.55 2.64
CA ILE A 41 -0.91 2.97 3.92
C ILE A 41 0.35 2.51 4.63
N ILE A 42 0.69 3.21 5.71
CA ILE A 42 1.79 2.83 6.56
C ILE A 42 1.21 1.86 7.59
N SER A 43 1.58 0.59 7.51
CA SER A 43 1.20 -0.43 8.48
C SER A 43 2.35 -0.70 9.46
N ASP A 44 2.04 -1.28 10.61
CA ASP A 44 3.01 -1.81 11.59
C ASP A 44 4.02 -2.76 10.91
N GLU A 45 3.52 -3.64 10.04
CA GLU A 45 4.33 -4.55 9.21
C GLU A 45 5.07 -3.86 8.04
N GLY A 46 5.00 -2.53 7.96
CA GLY A 46 5.61 -1.73 6.91
C GLY A 46 4.82 -1.73 5.61
N SER A 47 5.54 -1.74 4.50
CA SER A 47 4.99 -1.65 3.13
C SER A 47 4.62 -3.00 2.52
N GLN A 48 4.78 -4.12 3.25
CA GLN A 48 4.56 -5.47 2.71
C GLN A 48 3.14 -5.66 2.18
N HIS A 49 2.13 -5.23 2.94
CA HIS A 49 0.73 -5.30 2.54
C HIS A 49 0.42 -4.45 1.29
N GLU A 50 1.00 -3.25 1.21
CA GLU A 50 0.85 -2.38 0.04
C GLU A 50 1.51 -2.99 -1.21
N ILE A 51 2.71 -3.56 -1.06
CA ILE A 51 3.41 -4.25 -2.16
C ILE A 51 2.59 -5.45 -2.65
N LEU A 52 2.05 -6.26 -1.75
CA LEU A 52 1.22 -7.42 -2.10
C LEU A 52 -0.08 -7.03 -2.82
N SER A 53 -0.74 -5.96 -2.36
CA SER A 53 -1.93 -5.45 -3.06
C SER A 53 -1.59 -4.95 -4.46
N ARG A 54 -0.50 -4.18 -4.61
CA ARG A 54 -0.02 -3.73 -5.94
C ARG A 54 0.30 -4.89 -6.86
N ILE A 55 0.95 -5.95 -6.37
CA ILE A 55 1.22 -7.16 -7.15
C ILE A 55 -0.08 -7.82 -7.61
N THR A 56 -1.05 -7.95 -6.72
CA THR A 56 -2.37 -8.53 -7.04
C THR A 56 -3.08 -7.73 -8.14
N GLN A 57 -3.12 -6.40 -8.02
CA GLN A 57 -3.73 -5.52 -9.03
C GLN A 57 -3.01 -5.59 -10.39
N THR A 58 -1.67 -5.53 -10.35
CA THR A 58 -0.80 -5.63 -11.53
C THR A 58 -1.02 -6.97 -12.25
N THR A 59 -1.13 -8.06 -11.49
CA THR A 59 -1.39 -9.41 -12.01
C THR A 59 -2.79 -9.50 -12.62
N GLY A 60 -3.80 -8.87 -11.99
CA GLY A 60 -5.15 -8.76 -12.54
C GLY A 60 -5.19 -8.02 -13.87
N ALA A 61 -4.50 -6.88 -13.98
CA ALA A 61 -4.38 -6.12 -15.22
C ALA A 61 -3.66 -6.92 -16.32
N LEU A 62 -2.54 -7.59 -15.98
CA LEU A 62 -1.81 -8.43 -16.92
C LEU A 62 -2.66 -9.60 -17.44
N THR A 63 -3.47 -10.18 -16.56
CA THR A 63 -4.42 -11.25 -16.89
C THR A 63 -5.50 -10.78 -17.86
N LYS A 64 -6.04 -9.57 -17.69
CA LYS A 64 -6.99 -8.97 -18.65
C LYS A 64 -6.38 -8.74 -20.03
N LEU A 65 -5.06 -8.56 -20.11
CA LEU A 65 -4.31 -8.36 -21.36
C LEU A 65 -3.87 -9.67 -22.04
N LYS A 66 -4.22 -10.86 -21.49
CA LYS A 66 -4.00 -12.19 -22.11
C LYS A 66 -4.30 -12.27 -23.62
N PRO A 67 -5.43 -11.76 -24.16
CA PRO A 67 -5.68 -11.84 -25.60
C PRO A 67 -4.64 -11.06 -26.43
N ILE A 68 -4.09 -9.98 -25.89
CA ILE A 68 -3.05 -9.18 -26.56
C ILE A 68 -1.71 -9.91 -26.53
N TRP A 69 -1.38 -10.57 -25.42
CA TRP A 69 -0.16 -11.36 -25.29
C TRP A 69 -0.14 -12.54 -26.27
N ASN A 70 -1.28 -13.25 -26.39
CA ASN A 70 -1.44 -14.43 -27.25
C ASN A 70 -1.54 -14.09 -28.75
N ASN A 71 -1.81 -12.83 -29.10
CA ASN A 71 -1.93 -12.42 -30.50
C ASN A 71 -0.55 -12.29 -31.16
N LYS A 72 -0.29 -13.10 -32.19
CA LYS A 72 0.97 -13.09 -32.96
C LYS A 72 1.07 -11.93 -33.94
N ASN A 73 -0.05 -11.30 -34.31
CA ASN A 73 -0.09 -10.16 -35.23
C ASN A 73 0.34 -8.84 -34.56
N ILE A 74 0.49 -8.82 -33.24
CA ILE A 74 0.90 -7.63 -32.49
C ILE A 74 2.41 -7.65 -32.30
N ALA A 75 3.08 -6.61 -32.78
CA ALA A 75 4.51 -6.44 -32.62
C ALA A 75 4.93 -6.40 -31.14
N ILE A 76 6.09 -7.01 -30.83
CA ILE A 76 6.68 -7.02 -29.48
C ILE A 76 6.86 -5.60 -28.94
N SER A 77 7.26 -4.65 -29.78
CA SER A 77 7.45 -3.24 -29.39
C SER A 77 6.16 -2.61 -28.86
N PHE A 78 5.02 -2.92 -29.48
CA PHE A 78 3.71 -2.44 -29.04
C PHE A 78 3.28 -3.08 -27.72
N LYS A 79 3.51 -4.40 -27.57
CA LYS A 79 3.29 -5.14 -26.32
C LYS A 79 4.07 -4.54 -25.15
N ILE A 80 5.34 -4.18 -25.35
CA ILE A 80 6.19 -3.54 -24.33
C ILE A 80 5.67 -2.15 -23.96
N ARG A 81 5.28 -1.34 -24.95
CA ARG A 81 4.69 -0.01 -24.69
C ARG A 81 3.39 -0.10 -23.90
N LEU A 82 2.55 -1.07 -24.24
CA LEU A 82 1.30 -1.32 -23.53
C LEU A 82 1.54 -1.73 -22.08
N LEU A 83 2.51 -2.62 -21.83
CA LEU A 83 2.93 -3.02 -20.49
C LEU A 83 3.42 -1.81 -19.68
N ARG A 84 4.31 -0.98 -20.24
CA ARG A 84 4.80 0.23 -19.56
C ARG A 84 3.69 1.23 -19.27
N SER A 85 2.73 1.39 -20.17
CA SER A 85 1.65 2.37 -19.97
C SER A 85 0.61 1.90 -18.96
N LEU A 86 0.18 0.63 -19.03
CA LEU A 86 -0.98 0.16 -18.26
C LEU A 86 -0.56 -0.51 -16.95
N VAL A 87 0.48 -1.34 -17.00
CA VAL A 87 0.87 -2.20 -15.88
C VAL A 87 1.86 -1.48 -14.96
N MET A 88 2.84 -0.77 -15.54
CA MET A 88 3.80 -0.01 -14.72
C MET A 88 3.16 1.18 -14.00
N SER A 89 2.11 1.77 -14.57
CA SER A 89 1.34 2.83 -13.92
C SER A 89 0.67 2.33 -12.63
N ILE A 90 0.08 1.13 -12.66
CA ILE A 90 -0.58 0.52 -11.49
C ILE A 90 0.47 0.15 -10.43
N PHE A 91 1.59 -0.44 -10.86
CA PHE A 91 2.67 -0.79 -9.94
C PHE A 91 3.26 0.43 -9.23
N SER A 92 3.40 1.56 -9.94
CA SER A 92 3.97 2.79 -9.39
C SER A 92 2.98 3.58 -8.52
N MET A 93 1.68 3.48 -8.77
CA MET A 93 0.68 4.27 -8.04
C MET A 93 0.41 3.75 -6.62
N PRO A 94 0.09 4.66 -5.69
CA PRO A 94 -0.15 4.30 -4.30
C PRO A 94 -1.58 3.74 -4.13
N VAL A 95 -1.69 2.69 -3.32
CA VAL A 95 -2.86 1.80 -3.32
C VAL A 95 -4.03 2.35 -2.49
N SER A 96 -5.25 2.26 -3.02
CA SER A 96 -6.46 2.73 -2.34
C SER A 96 -6.99 1.70 -1.32
N PRO A 97 -7.58 2.11 -0.18
CA PRO A 97 -8.03 1.20 0.87
C PRO A 97 -9.15 0.22 0.48
N SER A 98 -9.82 0.42 -0.65
CA SER A 98 -10.90 -0.46 -1.14
C SER A 98 -10.42 -1.80 -1.68
N ASP A 99 -9.11 -1.94 -1.93
CA ASP A 99 -8.53 -3.08 -2.66
C ASP A 99 -7.71 -4.02 -1.76
N ILE A 100 -7.82 -3.85 -0.44
CA ILE A 100 -7.14 -4.67 0.56
C ILE A 100 -8.22 -5.47 1.31
N PRO A 101 -8.17 -6.81 1.28
CA PRO A 101 -9.11 -7.65 2.03
C PRO A 101 -8.95 -7.52 3.56
#